data_AF-A0A381IBW8-F1
#
_entry.id   AF-A0A381IBW8-F1
#
_cell.length_a   1.000
_cell.length_b   1.000
_cell.length_c   1.000
_cell.angle_alpha   90.00
_cell.angle_beta   90.00
_cell.angle_gamma   90.00
#
_symmetry.space_group_name_H-M   'P 1'
#
loop_
_entity.id
_entity.type
_entity.pdbx_description
1 polymer ?
#
loop_
_entity_poly.entity_id
_entity_poly.type
_entity_poly.pdbx_seq_one_letter_code
_entity_poly.pdbx_strand_id
1 'polypeptide(L)'
;MGLGLFPIAIKNLAGGMGNETFGNPINFIVGISVSLMILGLNKYGKGLFKDASILVSIIFGYILSLILGIVNFSSIQEFTLVALPKPLAFGLDIRLEVVVMFSIIYLVEIADIMGACTLSAVGGLNRQVTDEELSSAV
;
A
#
# COMPACT_ATOMS: atom_id res chain seq x y z
N MET A 1 -6.41 10.14 -3.79
CA MET A 1 -6.22 8.94 -4.67
C MET A 1 -6.76 7.57 -4.16
N GLY A 2 -7.17 7.43 -2.88
CA GLY A 2 -7.46 6.11 -2.29
C GLY A 2 -8.62 5.28 -2.87
N LEU A 3 -9.72 5.90 -3.31
CA LEU A 3 -10.87 5.17 -3.88
C LEU A 3 -10.53 4.45 -5.19
N GLY A 4 -9.58 4.98 -5.96
CA GLY A 4 -9.12 4.36 -7.22
C GLY A 4 -8.36 3.05 -7.01
N LEU A 5 -7.76 2.86 -5.83
CA LEU A 5 -7.03 1.64 -5.47
C LEU A 5 -7.93 0.57 -4.83
N PHE A 6 -9.13 0.93 -4.40
CA PHE A 6 -10.05 0.01 -3.75
C PHE A 6 -10.38 -1.23 -4.61
N PRO A 7 -10.67 -1.12 -5.92
CA PRO A 7 -10.92 -2.30 -6.76
C PRO A 7 -9.72 -3.23 -6.85
N ILE A 8 -8.50 -2.69 -6.86
CA ILE A 8 -7.27 -3.48 -6.87
C ILE A 8 -7.11 -4.21 -5.52
N ALA A 9 -7.37 -3.52 -4.41
CA ALA A 9 -7.31 -4.12 -3.08
C ALA A 9 -8.28 -5.32 -2.95
N ILE A 10 -9.52 -5.19 -3.41
CA ILE A 10 -10.51 -6.28 -3.39
C ILE A 10 -10.08 -7.45 -4.28
N LYS A 11 -9.52 -7.18 -5.46
CA LYS A 11 -8.98 -8.23 -6.36
C LYS A 11 -7.81 -8.98 -5.71
N ASN A 12 -6.93 -8.29 -5.00
CA ASN A 12 -5.85 -8.92 -4.25
C ASN A 12 -6.38 -9.73 -3.07
N LEU A 13 -7.40 -9.23 -2.35
CA LEU A 13 -8.06 -9.94 -1.27
C LEU A 13 -8.70 -11.25 -1.74
N ALA A 14 -9.22 -11.27 -2.97
CA ALA A 14 -9.77 -12.48 -3.58
C ALA A 14 -8.70 -13.53 -3.98
N GLY A 15 -7.40 -13.23 -3.86
CA GLY A 15 -6.30 -14.13 -4.26
C GLY A 15 -5.41 -13.62 -5.40
N GLY A 16 -5.67 -12.42 -5.91
CA GLY A 16 -4.90 -11.81 -7.00
C GLY A 16 -5.43 -12.15 -8.39
N MET A 17 -5.52 -11.14 -9.26
CA MET A 17 -6.04 -11.32 -10.61
C MET A 17 -5.11 -12.26 -11.41
N GLY A 18 -5.67 -13.33 -11.98
CA GLY A 18 -4.91 -14.30 -12.78
C GLY A 18 -4.32 -15.48 -12.01
N ASN A 19 -4.60 -15.61 -10.71
CA ASN A 19 -4.23 -16.77 -9.90
C ASN A 19 -5.32 -17.85 -9.96
N GLU A 20 -4.93 -19.13 -9.98
CA GLU A 20 -5.87 -20.27 -9.91
C GLU A 20 -6.73 -20.26 -8.64
N THR A 21 -6.22 -19.65 -7.58
CA THR A 21 -6.94 -19.51 -6.30
C THR A 21 -7.83 -18.27 -6.22
N PHE A 22 -7.99 -17.53 -7.33
CA PHE A 22 -8.84 -16.35 -7.36
C PHE A 22 -10.30 -16.70 -7.02
N GLY A 23 -10.88 -16.00 -6.05
CA GLY A 23 -12.23 -16.25 -5.58
C GLY A 23 -12.33 -17.37 -4.53
N ASN A 24 -11.22 -17.99 -4.13
CA ASN A 24 -11.24 -19.02 -3.08
C ASN A 24 -11.69 -18.40 -1.75
N PRO A 25 -12.71 -18.97 -1.07
CA PRO A 25 -13.19 -18.49 0.23
C PRO A 25 -12.09 -18.32 1.27
N ILE A 26 -11.02 -19.13 1.21
CA ILE A 26 -9.90 -19.06 2.15
C ILE A 26 -9.16 -17.71 2.09
N ASN A 27 -9.02 -17.13 0.90
CA ASN A 27 -8.36 -15.83 0.71
C ASN A 27 -9.18 -14.70 1.34
N PHE A 28 -10.50 -14.76 1.19
CA PHE A 28 -11.41 -13.83 1.84
C PHE A 28 -11.39 -13.96 3.36
N ILE A 29 -11.36 -15.18 3.90
CA ILE A 29 -11.26 -15.42 5.34
C ILE A 29 -9.98 -14.80 5.91
N VAL A 30 -8.83 -15.03 5.26
CA VAL A 30 -7.55 -14.43 5.68
C VAL A 30 -7.63 -12.91 5.60
N GLY A 31 -8.05 -12.35 4.46
CA GLY A 31 -8.12 -10.89 4.27
C GLY A 31 -9.09 -10.18 5.22
N ILE A 32 -10.27 -10.77 5.48
CA ILE A 32 -11.24 -10.25 6.44
C ILE A 32 -10.69 -10.34 7.85
N SER A 33 -10.03 -11.44 8.23
CA SER A 33 -9.45 -11.60 9.57
C SER A 33 -8.38 -10.52 9.85
N VAL A 34 -7.52 -10.24 8.87
CA VAL A 34 -6.53 -9.16 8.95
C VAL A 34 -7.22 -7.81 9.06
N SER A 35 -8.26 -7.57 8.25
CA SER A 35 -9.01 -6.31 8.28
C SER A 35 -9.69 -6.08 9.64
N LEU A 36 -10.30 -7.11 10.21
CA LEU A 36 -10.89 -7.06 11.55
C LEU A 36 -9.84 -6.79 12.63
N MET A 37 -8.65 -7.39 12.50
CA MET A 37 -7.53 -7.14 13.41
C MET A 37 -7.06 -5.69 13.34
N ILE A 38 -6.93 -5.13 12.13
CA ILE A 38 -6.58 -3.72 11.93
C ILE A 38 -7.62 -2.81 12.60
N LEU A 39 -8.90 -3.04 12.35
CA LEU A 39 -9.98 -2.23 12.94
C LEU A 39 -10.02 -2.36 14.46
N GLY A 40 -9.81 -3.58 14.98
CA GLY A 40 -9.73 -3.85 16.42
C GLY A 40 -8.57 -3.11 17.08
N LEU A 41 -7.36 -3.22 16.53
CA LEU A 41 -6.18 -2.52 17.04
C LEU A 41 -6.28 -1.00 16.87
N ASN A 42 -6.88 -0.51 15.79
CA ASN A 42 -7.05 0.91 15.56
C ASN A 42 -8.06 1.53 16.55
N LYS A 43 -9.15 0.82 16.86
CA LYS A 43 -10.21 1.30 17.76
C LYS A 43 -9.85 1.12 19.24
N TYR A 44 -9.28 -0.01 19.62
CA TYR A 44 -9.03 -0.37 21.02
C TYR A 44 -7.55 -0.24 21.44
N GLY A 45 -6.64 -0.16 20.48
CA GLY A 45 -5.22 0.02 20.75
C GLY A 45 -4.90 1.40 21.33
N LYS A 46 -3.87 1.46 22.16
CA LYS A 46 -3.36 2.69 22.77
C LYS A 46 -1.86 2.82 22.48
N GLY A 47 -1.41 4.07 22.30
CA GLY A 47 -0.01 4.38 22.00
C GLY A 47 0.49 3.67 20.74
N LEU A 48 1.67 3.05 20.83
CA LEU A 48 2.39 2.43 19.71
C LEU A 48 1.57 1.37 18.95
N PHE A 49 0.70 0.63 19.64
CA PHE A 49 -0.10 -0.42 19.00
C PHE A 49 -1.17 0.12 18.06
N LYS A 50 -1.66 1.35 18.29
CA LYS A 50 -2.62 1.98 17.38
C LYS A 50 -1.93 2.39 16.08
N ASP A 51 -0.74 2.99 16.18
CA ASP A 51 0.01 3.48 15.03
C ASP A 51 0.62 2.32 14.22
N ALA A 52 1.03 1.23 14.90
CA ALA A 52 1.54 0.01 14.28
C ALA A 52 0.47 -1.02 13.89
N SER A 53 -0.82 -0.67 13.95
CA SER A 53 -1.94 -1.63 13.73
C SER A 53 -1.81 -2.41 12.42
N ILE A 54 -1.41 -1.73 11.35
CA ILE A 54 -1.23 -2.34 10.02
C ILE A 54 -0.09 -3.36 10.06
N LEU A 55 1.06 -3.01 10.63
CA LEU A 55 2.23 -3.89 10.71
C LEU A 55 1.91 -5.17 11.51
N VAL A 56 1.32 -5.02 12.70
CA VAL A 56 0.98 -6.15 13.56
C VAL A 56 -0.03 -7.08 12.89
N SER A 57 -1.03 -6.50 12.20
CA SER A 57 -2.05 -7.29 11.51
C SER A 57 -1.53 -8.03 10.28
N ILE A 58 -0.55 -7.47 9.57
CA ILE A 58 0.14 -8.17 8.47
C ILE A 58 0.92 -9.36 9.00
N ILE A 59 1.66 -9.21 10.12
CA ILE A 59 2.38 -10.32 10.76
C ILE A 59 1.39 -11.42 11.16
N PHE A 60 0.27 -11.05 11.77
CA PHE A 60 -0.81 -11.99 12.11
C PHE A 60 -1.36 -12.70 10.87
N GLY A 61 -1.66 -11.97 9.79
CA GLY A 61 -2.14 -12.55 8.53
C GLY A 61 -1.16 -13.52 7.89
N TYR A 62 0.14 -13.22 7.98
CA TYR A 62 1.18 -14.13 7.51
C TYR A 62 1.24 -15.42 8.34
N ILE A 63 1.20 -15.31 9.68
CA ILE A 63 1.15 -16.49 10.57
C ILE A 63 -0.10 -17.33 10.27
N LEU A 64 -1.26 -16.70 10.08
CA LEU A 64 -2.48 -17.41 9.72
C LEU A 64 -2.33 -18.14 8.37
N SER A 65 -1.71 -17.50 7.38
CA SER A 65 -1.44 -18.11 6.07
C SER A 65 -0.48 -19.30 6.17
N LEU A 66 0.50 -19.25 7.09
CA LEU A 66 1.40 -20.37 7.37
C LEU A 66 0.64 -21.57 7.94
N ILE A 67 -0.27 -21.34 8.90
CA ILE A 67 -1.09 -22.41 9.50
C ILE A 67 -2.01 -23.05 8.46
N LEU A 68 -2.54 -22.24 7.53
CA LEU A 68 -3.39 -22.72 6.44
C LEU A 68 -2.61 -23.40 5.30
N GLY A 69 -1.26 -23.40 5.34
CA GLY A 69 -0.43 -24.09 4.36
C GLY A 69 -0.42 -23.48 2.96
N ILE A 70 -0.91 -22.24 2.80
CA ILE A 70 -1.01 -21.56 1.50
C ILE A 70 0.28 -20.81 1.11
N VAL A 71 1.32 -20.87 1.95
CA VAL A 71 2.60 -20.19 1.71
C VAL A 71 3.55 -21.09 0.94
N ASN A 72 4.01 -20.63 -0.23
CA ASN A 72 5.00 -21.31 -1.03
C ASN A 72 6.40 -20.76 -0.74
N PHE A 73 7.33 -21.64 -0.32
CA PHE A 73 8.72 -21.29 -0.03
C PHE A 73 9.71 -21.65 -1.15
N SER A 74 9.24 -22.16 -2.29
CA SER A 74 10.11 -22.65 -3.38
C SER A 74 11.03 -21.55 -3.91
N SER A 75 10.56 -20.30 -3.98
CA SER A 75 11.34 -19.16 -4.49
C SER A 75 12.49 -18.72 -3.58
N ILE A 76 12.57 -19.21 -2.34
CA ILE A 76 13.65 -18.84 -1.39
C ILE A 76 14.92 -19.65 -1.67
N GLN A 77 14.81 -20.82 -2.30
CA GLN A 77 15.96 -21.70 -2.56
C GLN A 77 16.93 -21.13 -3.60
N GLU A 78 16.44 -20.26 -4.49
CA GLU A 78 17.23 -19.63 -5.55
C GLU A 78 17.74 -18.22 -5.18
N PHE A 79 17.53 -17.79 -3.94
CA PHE A 79 17.85 -16.42 -3.54
C PHE A 79 19.37 -16.19 -3.44
N THR A 80 19.85 -15.19 -4.18
CA THR A 80 21.20 -14.65 -4.00
C THR A 80 21.21 -13.69 -2.80
N LEU A 81 22.04 -13.96 -1.79
CA LEU A 81 22.16 -13.18 -0.55
C LEU A 81 22.43 -11.68 -0.79
N VAL A 82 23.06 -11.35 -1.92
CA VAL A 82 23.36 -9.98 -2.36
C VAL A 82 22.96 -9.82 -3.83
N ALA A 83 21.75 -9.32 -4.07
CA ALA A 83 21.34 -8.90 -5.40
C ALA A 83 21.85 -7.47 -5.64
N LEU A 84 22.88 -7.31 -6.47
CA LEU A 84 23.30 -5.98 -6.91
C LEU A 84 22.20 -5.40 -7.83
N PRO A 85 21.74 -4.16 -7.59
CA PRO A 85 20.78 -3.52 -8.49
C PRO A 85 21.42 -3.40 -9.86
N LYS A 86 20.84 -4.06 -10.87
CA LYS A 86 21.27 -3.92 -12.24
C LYS A 86 20.74 -2.57 -12.76
N PRO A 87 21.58 -1.54 -12.94
CA PRO A 87 21.10 -0.32 -13.58
C PRO A 87 20.58 -0.70 -14.97
N LEU A 88 19.45 -0.11 -15.37
CA LEU A 88 18.82 -0.40 -16.66
C LEU A 88 18.40 -1.86 -16.86
N ALA A 89 18.02 -2.58 -15.79
CA ALA A 89 17.52 -3.95 -15.89
C ALA A 89 16.37 -4.13 -16.91
N PHE A 90 15.61 -3.06 -17.14
CA PHE A 90 14.47 -3.01 -18.06
C PHE A 90 14.76 -2.26 -19.37
N GLY A 91 16.00 -1.82 -19.58
CA GLY A 91 16.39 -0.93 -20.68
C GLY A 91 15.99 0.53 -20.48
N LEU A 92 16.39 1.39 -21.42
CA LEU A 92 15.92 2.77 -21.58
C LEU A 92 15.03 2.83 -22.81
N ASP A 93 13.72 2.87 -22.60
CA ASP A 93 12.73 3.10 -23.66
C ASP A 93 11.93 4.36 -23.30
N ILE A 94 12.26 5.49 -23.96
CA ILE A 94 11.58 6.77 -23.75
C ILE A 94 10.44 6.85 -24.74
N ARG A 95 9.25 6.47 -24.29
CA ARG A 95 8.02 6.64 -25.07
C ARG A 95 7.33 7.93 -24.66
N LEU A 96 7.19 8.84 -25.63
CA LEU A 96 6.55 10.14 -25.40
C LEU A 96 5.15 10.01 -24.79
N GLU A 97 4.40 8.99 -25.20
CA GLU A 97 3.08 8.63 -24.66
C GLU A 97 3.10 8.38 -23.16
N VAL A 98 4.12 7.65 -22.67
CA VAL A 98 4.30 7.32 -21.25
C VAL A 98 4.68 8.58 -20.48
N VAL A 99 5.56 9.41 -21.04
CA VAL A 99 5.95 10.70 -20.44
C VAL A 99 4.73 11.58 -20.20
N VAL A 100 3.87 11.76 -21.22
CA VAL A 100 2.65 12.56 -21.10
C VAL A 100 1.69 11.98 -20.06
N MET A 101 1.51 10.66 -20.02
CA MET A 101 0.68 9.99 -19.02
C MET A 101 1.18 10.24 -17.59
N PHE A 102 2.48 10.09 -17.35
CA PHE A 102 3.08 10.37 -16.04
C PHE A 102 3.01 11.85 -15.66
N SER A 103 3.15 12.78 -16.63
CA SER A 103 2.97 14.21 -16.36
C SER A 103 1.56 14.51 -15.85
N ILE A 104 0.53 13.89 -16.41
CA ILE A 104 -0.86 14.06 -15.95
C ILE A 104 -1.04 13.47 -14.55
N ILE A 105 -0.51 12.27 -14.28
CA ILE A 105 -0.58 11.64 -12.95
C ILE A 105 0.09 12.52 -11.89
N TYR A 106 1.24 13.10 -12.22
CA TYR A 106 1.97 13.99 -11.33
C TYR A 106 1.17 15.26 -10.99
N LEU A 107 0.43 15.84 -11.94
CA LEU A 107 -0.47 16.97 -11.64
C LEU A 107 -1.56 16.61 -10.62
N VAL A 108 -2.08 15.38 -10.67
CA VAL A 108 -3.07 14.90 -9.69
C VAL A 108 -2.41 14.66 -8.32
N GLU A 109 -1.17 14.16 -8.30
CA GLU A 109 -0.40 13.96 -7.07
C GLU A 109 -0.11 15.29 -6.35
N ILE A 110 0.24 16.35 -7.09
CA ILE A 110 0.41 17.70 -6.55
C ILE A 110 -0.85 18.14 -5.79
N ALA A 111 -2.03 17.97 -6.40
CA ALA A 111 -3.29 18.33 -5.75
C ALA A 111 -3.57 17.52 -4.48
N ASP A 112 -3.21 16.23 -4.45
CA ASP A 112 -3.35 15.36 -3.28
C ASP A 112 -2.41 15.81 -2.14
N ILE A 113 -1.17 16.17 -2.46
CA ILE A 113 -0.17 16.68 -1.49
C ILE A 113 -0.60 18.02 -0.90
N MET A 114 -1.07 18.96 -1.74
CA MET A 114 -1.62 20.24 -1.27
C MET A 114 -2.83 20.05 -0.33
N GLY A 115 -3.72 19.12 -0.68
CA GLY A 115 -4.86 18.74 0.16
C GLY A 115 -4.42 18.14 1.49
N ALA A 116 -3.43 17.24 1.48
CA ALA A 116 -2.87 16.62 2.67
C ALA A 116 -2.21 17.65 3.59
N CYS A 117 -1.40 18.56 3.03
CA CYS A 117 -0.78 19.66 3.78
C CYS A 117 -1.84 20.53 4.48
N THR A 118 -2.90 20.89 3.76
CA THR A 118 -4.03 21.66 4.29
C THR A 118 -4.71 20.96 5.46
N LEU A 119 -5.00 19.66 5.31
CA LEU A 119 -5.60 18.86 6.36
C LEU A 119 -4.69 18.74 7.59
N SER A 120 -3.38 18.60 7.39
CA SER A 120 -2.41 18.53 8.48
C SER A 120 -2.30 19.84 9.27
N ALA A 121 -2.30 21.01 8.62
CA ALA A 121 -2.23 22.28 9.35
C ALA A 121 -3.56 22.65 10.01
N VAL A 122 -4.70 22.45 9.34
CA VAL A 122 -6.02 22.75 9.94
C VAL A 122 -6.33 21.75 11.05
N GLY A 123 -6.10 20.45 10.81
CA GLY A 123 -6.39 19.39 11.77
C GLY A 123 -5.37 19.27 12.91
N GLY A 124 -4.09 19.55 12.65
CA GLY A 124 -3.00 19.40 13.62
C GLY A 124 -2.55 20.69 14.29
N LEU A 125 -2.50 21.80 13.56
CA LEU A 125 -2.03 23.11 14.06
C LEU A 125 -3.17 24.12 14.30
N ASN A 126 -4.42 23.76 14.00
CA ASN A 126 -5.61 24.61 14.13
C ASN A 126 -5.48 25.97 13.41
N ARG A 127 -4.74 26.01 12.30
CA ARG A 127 -4.55 27.22 11.48
C ARG A 127 -4.63 26.89 9.99
N GLN A 128 -4.82 27.91 9.17
CA GLN A 128 -4.70 27.76 7.73
C GLN A 128 -3.23 27.60 7.31
N VAL A 129 -3.03 26.90 6.20
CA VAL A 129 -1.72 26.74 5.56
C VAL A 129 -1.32 28.07 4.91
N THR A 130 -0.03 28.42 5.02
CA THR A 130 0.52 29.60 4.36
C THR A 130 0.98 29.27 2.93
N ASP A 131 1.04 30.28 2.06
CA ASP A 131 1.46 30.10 0.66
C ASP A 131 2.91 29.58 0.54
N GLU A 132 3.79 29.91 1.50
CA GLU A 132 5.15 29.38 1.59
C GLU A 132 5.18 27.89 1.90
N GLU A 133 4.28 27.40 2.77
CA GLU A 133 4.17 25.98 3.11
C GLU A 133 3.57 25.16 1.96
N LEU A 134 2.62 25.73 1.20
CA LEU A 134 2.09 25.12 -0.02
C LEU A 134 3.14 25.04 -1.12
N SER A 135 3.89 26.13 -1.34
CA SER A 135 4.92 26.19 -2.38
C SER A 135 6.12 25.31 -2.08
N SER A 136 6.38 24.97 -0.81
CA SER A 136 7.47 24.06 -0.42
C SER A 136 7.06 22.59 -0.41
N ALA A 137 5.76 22.29 -0.48
CA ALA A 137 5.25 20.91 -0.44
C ALA A 137 5.31 20.19 -1.80
N VAL A 138 5.55 20.94 -2.88
CA VAL A 138 5.55 20.48 -4.29
C VAL A 138 6.90 20.73 -4.91
#